data_AF-F2RBV1-F1
#
_entry.id   AF-F2RBV1-F1
#
_cell.length_a   1.000
_cell.length_b   1.000
_cell.length_c   1.000
_cell.angle_alpha   90.00
_cell.angle_beta   90.00
_cell.angle_gamma   90.00
#
_symmetry.space_group_name_H-M   'P 1'
#
loop_
_entity.id
_entity.type
_entity.pdbx_description
1 polymer ?
#
loop_
_entity_poly.entity_id
_entity_poly.type
_entity_poly.pdbx_seq_one_letter_code
_entity_poly.pdbx_strand_id
1 'polypeptide(L)'
;MVVSMATKKVTVTIPEDLLEEVRAEAAEHGLSAYVAEALRLRRDRDRLRELVDWLEEEHGPVTDAERTSALAELDEVDAEHERRRRAREGRAGEAA
;
A
#
# COMPACT_ATOMS: atom_id res chain seq x y z
N MET A 1 -25.19 8.50 6.65
CA MET A 1 -25.83 7.21 6.30
C MET A 1 -24.71 6.19 6.18
N VAL A 2 -24.53 5.33 7.18
CA VAL A 2 -23.49 4.28 7.13
C VAL A 2 -24.04 3.16 6.26
N VAL A 3 -23.46 2.95 5.09
CA VAL A 3 -23.80 1.80 4.24
C VAL A 3 -23.29 0.55 4.97
N SER A 4 -24.22 -0.24 5.53
CA SER A 4 -23.93 -1.60 5.99
C SER A 4 -23.29 -2.37 4.82
N MET A 5 -21.99 -2.69 4.92
CA MET A 5 -21.31 -3.56 3.96
C MET A 5 -21.98 -4.94 3.99
N ALA A 6 -22.82 -5.23 2.98
CA ALA A 6 -23.46 -6.54 2.87
C ALA A 6 -22.39 -7.62 2.58
N THR A 7 -22.12 -8.47 3.57
CA THR A 7 -21.19 -9.60 3.41
C THR A 7 -21.92 -10.83 2.88
N LYS A 8 -21.32 -11.53 1.91
CA LYS A 8 -21.79 -12.85 1.45
C LYS A 8 -20.80 -13.92 1.86
N LYS A 9 -21.29 -14.99 2.51
CA LYS A 9 -20.46 -16.15 2.86
C LYS A 9 -20.13 -16.93 1.58
N VAL A 10 -18.86 -17.26 1.42
CA VAL A 10 -18.35 -18.14 0.36
C VAL A 10 -17.54 -19.25 1.04
N THR A 11 -17.68 -20.48 0.57
CA THR A 11 -16.85 -21.61 1.02
C THR A 11 -15.73 -21.80 0.02
N VAL A 12 -14.49 -21.82 0.50
CA VAL A 12 -13.28 -22.07 -0.30
C VAL A 12 -12.45 -23.15 0.37
N THR A 13 -11.68 -23.89 -0.43
CA THR A 13 -10.71 -24.87 0.10
C THR A 13 -9.36 -24.18 0.19
N ILE A 14 -8.70 -24.30 1.34
CA ILE A 14 -7.37 -23.77 1.61
C ILE A 14 -6.52 -24.88 2.25
N PRO A 15 -5.21 -24.92 1.98
CA PRO A 15 -4.29 -25.81 2.68
C PRO A 15 -4.37 -25.64 4.19
N GLU A 16 -4.27 -26.74 4.94
CA GLU A 16 -4.42 -26.76 6.40
C GLU A 16 -3.30 -25.97 7.10
N ASP A 17 -2.06 -26.16 6.66
CA ASP A 17 -0.88 -25.42 7.10
C ASP A 17 -1.08 -23.90 6.95
N LEU A 18 -1.53 -23.46 5.77
CA LEU A 18 -1.80 -22.05 5.50
C LEU A 18 -2.94 -21.50 6.38
N LEU A 19 -3.99 -22.30 6.62
CA LEU A 19 -5.10 -21.88 7.48
C LEU A 19 -4.64 -21.65 8.92
N GLU A 20 -3.78 -22.51 9.45
CA GLU A 20 -3.25 -22.38 10.80
C GLU A 20 -2.31 -21.18 10.94
N GLU A 21 -1.44 -20.94 9.96
CA GLU A 21 -0.60 -19.74 9.89
C GLU A 21 -1.44 -18.46 9.92
N VAL A 22 -2.44 -18.37 9.04
CA VAL A 22 -3.32 -17.20 8.97
C VAL A 22 -4.14 -17.02 10.24
N ARG A 23 -4.58 -18.11 10.88
CA ARG A 23 -5.30 -18.04 12.16
C ARG A 23 -4.43 -17.49 13.28
N ALA A 24 -3.16 -17.86 13.33
CA ALA A 24 -2.22 -17.34 14.31
C ALA A 24 -2.01 -15.82 14.14
N GLU A 25 -1.89 -15.34 12.89
CA GLU A 25 -1.75 -13.92 12.58
C GLU A 25 -3.04 -13.11 12.80
N ALA A 26 -4.19 -13.69 12.44
CA ALA A 26 -5.47 -13.00 12.46
C ALA A 26 -6.11 -12.89 13.86
N ALA A 27 -5.46 -13.38 14.92
CA ALA A 27 -6.05 -13.57 16.25
C ALA A 27 -6.74 -12.32 16.84
N GLU A 28 -6.30 -11.11 16.48
CA GLU A 28 -6.86 -9.85 17.00
C GLU A 28 -8.09 -9.34 16.22
N HIS A 29 -8.18 -9.63 14.92
CA HIS A 29 -9.22 -9.07 14.03
C HIS A 29 -10.15 -10.11 13.39
N GLY A 30 -9.82 -11.40 13.56
CA GLY A 30 -10.58 -12.54 13.05
C GLY A 30 -10.25 -12.90 11.60
N LEU A 31 -10.34 -14.20 11.30
CA LEU A 31 -9.99 -14.77 9.97
C LEU A 31 -10.72 -14.08 8.81
N SER A 32 -12.00 -13.76 8.96
CA SER A 32 -12.78 -13.10 7.91
C SER A 32 -12.28 -11.69 7.59
N ALA A 33 -11.85 -10.92 8.59
CA ALA A 33 -11.31 -9.59 8.38
C ALA A 33 -9.96 -9.65 7.69
N TYR A 34 -9.08 -10.55 8.15
CA TYR A 34 -7.79 -10.82 7.52
C TYR A 34 -7.95 -11.16 6.03
N VAL A 35 -8.83 -12.13 5.71
CA VAL A 35 -9.07 -12.55 4.33
C VAL A 35 -9.67 -11.41 3.50
N ALA A 36 -10.57 -10.60 4.06
CA ALA A 36 -11.13 -9.46 3.36
C ALA A 36 -10.06 -8.42 3.01
N GLU A 37 -9.16 -8.08 3.94
CA GLU A 37 -8.05 -7.16 3.67
C GLU A 37 -7.04 -7.75 2.67
N ALA A 38 -6.67 -9.01 2.83
CA ALA A 38 -5.77 -9.70 1.91
C ALA A 38 -6.32 -9.69 0.47
N LEU A 39 -7.62 -9.93 0.30
CA LEU A 39 -8.28 -9.88 -1.00
C LEU A 39 -8.32 -8.46 -1.59
N ARG A 40 -8.53 -7.42 -0.76
CA ARG A 40 -8.45 -6.02 -1.21
C ARG A 40 -7.05 -5.67 -1.69
N LEU A 41 -6.04 -5.95 -0.86
CA LEU A 41 -4.64 -5.71 -1.20
C LEU A 41 -4.21 -6.47 -2.46
N ARG A 42 -4.67 -7.72 -2.60
CA ARG A 42 -4.40 -8.51 -3.81
C ARG A 42 -5.02 -7.87 -5.05
N ARG A 43 -6.30 -7.48 -4.98
CA ARG A 43 -7.00 -6.83 -6.09
C ARG A 43 -6.32 -5.52 -6.50
N ASP A 44 -5.93 -4.71 -5.52
CA ASP A 44 -5.26 -3.43 -5.81
C ASP A 44 -3.88 -3.66 -6.41
N ARG A 45 -3.13 -4.68 -5.95
CA ARG A 45 -1.87 -5.08 -6.57
C ARG A 45 -2.05 -5.57 -8.00
N ASP A 46 -3.08 -6.35 -8.27
CA ASP A 46 -3.33 -6.88 -9.61
C ASP A 46 -3.68 -5.75 -10.59
N ARG A 47 -4.47 -4.75 -10.17
CA ARG A 47 -4.72 -3.53 -10.95
C ARG A 47 -3.46 -2.69 -11.19
N LEU A 48 -2.60 -2.57 -10.18
CA LEU A 48 -1.33 -1.87 -10.33
C LEU A 48 -0.41 -2.57 -11.33
N ARG A 49 -0.42 -3.91 -11.38
CA ARG A 49 0.31 -4.67 -12.39
C ARG A 49 -0.23 -4.41 -13.79
N GLU A 50 -1.55 -4.47 -13.97
CA GLU A 50 -2.18 -4.14 -15.26
C GLU A 50 -1.77 -2.74 -15.76
N LEU A 51 -1.70 -1.75 -14.87
CA LEU A 51 -1.23 -0.40 -15.21
C LEU A 51 0.26 -0.39 -15.60
N VAL A 52 1.12 -1.08 -14.85
CA VAL A 52 2.55 -1.19 -15.16
C VAL A 52 2.74 -1.87 -16.51
N ASP A 53 2.06 -2.98 -16.76
CA ASP A 53 2.15 -3.72 -18.02
C ASP A 53 1.78 -2.82 -19.21
N TRP A 54 0.72 -2.01 -19.08
CA TRP A 54 0.32 -1.03 -20.11
C TRP A 54 1.38 0.06 -20.32
N LEU A 55 1.95 0.60 -19.24
CA LEU A 55 3.02 1.62 -19.34
C LEU A 55 4.29 1.05 -19.99
N GLU A 56 4.67 -0.18 -19.66
CA GLU A 56 5.83 -0.85 -20.25
C GLU A 56 5.61 -1.21 -21.73
N GLU A 57 4.37 -1.52 -22.13
CA GLU A 57 4.02 -1.71 -23.55
C GLU A 57 4.20 -0.40 -24.35
N GLU A 58 3.79 0.74 -23.78
CA GLU A 58 3.88 2.04 -24.45
C GLU A 58 5.27 2.67 -24.42
N HIS A 59 6.02 2.52 -23.32
CA HIS A 59 7.27 3.24 -23.07
C HIS A 59 8.51 2.34 -22.97
N GLY A 60 8.34 1.03 -22.89
CA GLY A 60 9.39 0.07 -22.56
C GLY A 60 9.61 -0.09 -21.06
N PRO A 61 10.40 -1.10 -20.65
CA PRO A 61 10.69 -1.35 -19.24
C PRO A 61 11.54 -0.23 -18.63
N VAL A 62 11.29 0.08 -17.35
CA VAL A 62 12.08 1.08 -16.61
C VAL A 62 13.52 0.59 -16.44
N THR A 63 14.47 1.40 -16.88
CA THR A 63 15.90 1.09 -16.72
C THR A 63 16.38 1.41 -15.31
N ASP A 64 17.46 0.74 -14.87
CA ASP A 64 18.08 1.03 -13.57
C ASP A 64 18.53 2.49 -13.46
N ALA A 65 19.01 3.09 -14.56
CA ALA A 65 19.44 4.48 -14.58
C ALA A 65 18.27 5.45 -14.37
N GLU A 66 17.14 5.23 -15.05
CA GLU A 66 15.91 6.01 -14.85
C GLU A 66 15.39 5.85 -13.43
N ARG A 67 15.38 4.61 -12.92
CA ARG A 67 14.97 4.33 -11.54
C ARG A 67 15.85 5.06 -10.52
N THR A 68 17.17 5.06 -10.71
CA THR A 68 18.09 5.76 -9.82
C THR A 68 17.89 7.28 -9.89
N SER A 69 17.72 7.85 -11.08
CA SER A 69 17.44 9.29 -11.23
C SER A 69 16.15 9.68 -10.51
N ALA A 70 15.07 8.92 -10.74
CA ALA A 70 13.77 9.19 -10.13
C ALA A 70 13.80 9.10 -8.60
N LEU A 71 14.54 8.13 -8.03
CA LEU A 71 14.69 8.02 -6.58
C LEU A 71 15.49 9.18 -5.99
N ALA A 72 16.55 9.64 -6.68
CA ALA A 72 17.30 10.81 -6.24
C ALA A 72 16.43 12.08 -6.23
N GLU A 73 15.60 12.28 -7.27
CA GLU A 73 14.64 13.39 -7.33
C GLU A 73 13.62 13.33 -6.17
N LEU A 74 13.12 12.13 -5.82
CA LEU A 74 12.22 11.96 -4.68
C LEU A 74 12.90 12.30 -3.35
N ASP A 75 14.14 11.86 -3.14
CA ASP A 75 14.91 12.16 -1.93
C ASP A 75 15.12 13.68 -1.76
N GLU A 76 15.37 14.41 -2.85
CA GLU A 76 15.49 15.87 -2.84
C GLU A 76 14.18 16.56 -2.42
N VAL A 77 13.05 16.09 -2.96
CA VAL A 77 11.70 16.58 -2.61
C VAL A 77 11.39 16.32 -1.14
N ASP A 78 11.68 15.13 -0.64
CA ASP A 78 11.44 14.76 0.76
C ASP A 78 12.30 15.60 1.72
N ALA A 79 13.58 15.79 1.39
CA ALA A 79 14.46 16.67 2.14
C ALA A 79 13.94 18.12 2.15
N GLU A 80 13.38 18.60 1.03
CA GLU A 80 12.75 19.91 0.99
C GLU A 80 11.50 20.00 1.88
N HIS A 81 10.62 19.01 1.81
CA HIS A 81 9.43 18.95 2.65
C HIS A 81 9.78 18.96 4.14
N GLU A 82 10.82 18.22 4.54
CA GLU A 82 11.29 18.22 5.92
C GLU A 82 11.84 19.59 6.35
N ARG A 83 12.66 20.24 5.51
CA ARG A 83 13.15 21.61 5.77
C ARG A 83 11.99 22.58 5.96
N ARG A 84 10.98 22.53 5.08
CA ARG A 84 9.79 23.38 5.14
C ARG A 84 8.97 23.12 6.40
N ARG A 85 8.81 21.85 6.80
CA ARG A 85 8.10 21.45 8.01
C ARG A 85 8.79 21.99 9.27
N ARG A 86 10.10 21.76 9.41
CA ARG A 86 10.90 22.23 10.56
C ARG A 86 10.88 23.76 10.67
N ALA A 87 10.96 24.48 9.55
CA ALA A 87 10.87 25.94 9.56
C ALA A 87 9.50 26.46 10.04
N ARG A 88 8.41 25.75 9.70
CA ARG A 88 7.06 26.10 10.20
C ARG A 88 6.92 25.83 11.69
N GLU A 89 7.43 24.69 12.17
CA GLU A 89 7.41 24.32 13.59
C GLU A 89 8.23 25.31 14.43
N GLY A 90 9.40 25.73 13.94
CA GLY A 90 10.23 26.76 14.59
C GLY A 90 9.53 28.12 14.71
N ARG A 91 8.83 28.57 13.66
CA ARG A 91 8.03 29.82 13.70
C ARG A 91 6.82 29.75 14.63
N ALA A 92 6.22 28.56 14.77
CA ALA A 92 5.11 28.35 15.70
C ALA A 92 5.56 28.34 17.16
N GLY A 93 6.78 27.85 17.44
CA GLY A 93 7.38 27.84 18.77
C GLY A 93 7.90 29.22 19.25
N GLU A 94 8.25 30.12 18.34
CA GLU A 94 8.71 31.49 18.66
C GLU A 94 7.54 32.46 18.94
N ALA A 95 6.30 32.05 18.63
CA ALA A 95 5.09 32.84 18.81
C ALA A 95 4.28 32.51 20.09
N ALA A 96 4.82 31.69 21.00
CA ALA A 96 4.22 31.28 22.28
C ALA A 96 5.08 31.73 23.46
#